data_AF-A0A9D4CYR6-F1
#
_entry.id   AF-A0A9D4CYR6-F1
#
_cell.length_a   1.000
_cell.length_b   1.000
_cell.length_c   1.000
_cell.angle_alpha   90.00
_cell.angle_beta   90.00
_cell.angle_gamma   90.00
#
_symmetry.space_group_name_H-M   'P 1'
#
loop_
_entity.id
_entity.type
_entity.pdbx_description
1 polymer ?
#
loop_
_entity_poly.entity_id
_entity_poly.type
_entity_poly.pdbx_seq_one_letter_code
_entity_poly.pdbx_strand_id
1 'polypeptide(L)'
;MMKDDSCLEKMIENIVVKMKNSLLHRIELLEAKLFERESENVNLKKELDKLQTELQTEKVTNSEKLSKEKYNNREALYELEQYTRINNVVFHGLKDTDKNETAEQTMRLLTDAVNQHTGIQLCRTDIDYGHRLGYFEND
;
A
#
# COMPACT_ATOMS: atom_id res chain seq x y z
N MET A 1 -66.94 -17.74 -61.39
CA MET A 1 -65.58 -17.80 -60.84
C MET A 1 -65.22 -16.67 -59.87
N MET A 2 -66.08 -15.66 -59.61
CA MET A 2 -65.73 -14.52 -58.73
C MET A 2 -65.99 -14.71 -57.21
N LYS A 3 -66.44 -15.88 -56.74
CA LYS A 3 -66.77 -16.09 -55.30
C LYS A 3 -65.60 -16.62 -54.47
N ASP A 4 -64.61 -17.28 -55.08
CA ASP A 4 -63.49 -17.90 -54.38
C ASP A 4 -62.39 -16.89 -54.01
N ASP A 5 -62.15 -15.88 -54.85
CA ASP A 5 -61.14 -14.84 -54.59
C ASP A 5 -61.46 -14.01 -53.34
N SER A 6 -62.73 -13.67 -53.11
CA SER A 6 -63.16 -12.91 -51.92
C SER A 6 -62.98 -13.68 -50.61
N CYS A 7 -63.02 -15.02 -50.65
CA CYS A 7 -62.78 -15.86 -49.48
C CYS A 7 -61.28 -15.92 -49.16
N LEU A 8 -60.45 -16.05 -50.21
CA LEU A 8 -59.00 -16.08 -50.09
C LEU A 8 -58.45 -14.75 -49.55
N GLU A 9 -58.96 -13.62 -50.05
CA GLU A 9 -58.59 -12.28 -49.57
C GLU A 9 -58.86 -12.12 -48.07
N LYS A 10 -60.05 -12.53 -47.60
CA LYS A 10 -60.39 -12.48 -46.18
C LYS A 10 -59.52 -13.40 -45.33
N MET A 11 -59.14 -14.58 -45.84
CA MET A 11 -58.21 -15.46 -45.14
C MET A 11 -56.82 -14.85 -45.01
N ILE A 12 -56.31 -14.25 -46.09
CA ILE A 12 -55.02 -13.57 -46.10
C ILE A 12 -55.06 -12.38 -45.13
N GLU A 13 -56.10 -11.56 -45.17
CA GLU A 13 -56.27 -10.40 -44.29
C GLU A 13 -56.27 -10.84 -42.82
N ASN A 14 -57.01 -11.90 -42.47
CA ASN A 14 -57.02 -12.44 -41.11
C ASN A 14 -55.63 -12.93 -40.65
N ILE A 15 -54.86 -13.58 -41.53
CA ILE A 15 -53.51 -14.04 -41.22
C ILE A 15 -52.58 -12.84 -41.01
N VAL A 16 -52.63 -11.85 -41.90
CA VAL A 16 -51.84 -10.62 -41.81
C VAL A 16 -52.15 -9.85 -40.52
N VAL A 17 -53.43 -9.73 -40.14
CA VAL A 17 -53.84 -9.10 -38.89
C VAL A 17 -53.28 -9.85 -37.68
N LYS A 18 -53.35 -11.19 -37.66
CA LYS A 18 -52.76 -11.99 -36.58
C LYS A 18 -51.25 -11.81 -36.47
N MET A 19 -50.54 -11.83 -37.60
CA MET A 19 -49.10 -11.61 -37.63
C MET A 19 -48.74 -10.20 -37.15
N LYS A 20 -49.46 -9.17 -37.61
CA LYS A 20 -49.30 -7.79 -37.18
C LYS A 20 -49.49 -7.66 -35.66
N ASN A 21 -50.56 -8.22 -35.12
CA ASN A 21 -50.84 -8.16 -33.68
C ASN A 21 -49.76 -8.89 -32.87
N SER A 22 -49.29 -10.04 -33.35
CA SER A 22 -48.19 -10.77 -32.70
C SER A 22 -46.88 -9.97 -32.72
N LEU A 23 -46.59 -9.25 -33.81
CA LEU A 23 -45.42 -8.40 -33.91
C LEU A 23 -45.52 -7.18 -32.99
N LEU A 24 -46.68 -6.52 -32.95
CA LEU A 24 -46.94 -5.39 -32.05
C LEU A 24 -46.73 -5.78 -30.59
N HIS A 25 -47.31 -6.91 -30.17
CA HIS A 25 -47.12 -7.39 -28.79
C HIS A 25 -45.64 -7.67 -28.46
N ARG A 26 -44.88 -8.19 -29.42
CA ARG A 26 -43.45 -8.45 -29.22
C ARG A 26 -42.64 -7.16 -29.16
N ILE A 27 -43.02 -6.14 -29.91
CA ILE A 27 -42.42 -4.79 -29.82
C ILE A 27 -42.66 -4.21 -28.43
N GLU A 28 -43.91 -4.22 -27.95
CA GLU A 28 -44.26 -3.71 -26.61
C GLU A 28 -43.46 -4.42 -25.49
N LEU A 29 -43.32 -5.74 -25.57
CA LEU A 29 -42.52 -6.51 -24.61
C LEU A 29 -41.03 -6.16 -24.65
N LEU A 30 -40.49 -5.90 -25.84
CA LEU A 30 -39.08 -5.51 -25.99
C LEU A 30 -38.84 -4.08 -25.51
N GLU A 31 -39.77 -3.17 -25.75
CA GLU A 31 -39.72 -1.79 -25.24
C GLU A 31 -39.74 -1.75 -23.72
N ALA A 32 -40.63 -2.52 -23.08
CA ALA A 32 -40.68 -2.62 -21.62
C ALA A 32 -39.36 -3.16 -21.04
N LYS A 33 -38.81 -4.22 -21.63
CA LYS A 33 -37.52 -4.78 -21.22
C LYS A 33 -36.36 -3.81 -21.45
N LEU A 34 -36.37 -3.07 -22.55
CA LEU A 34 -35.36 -2.06 -22.84
C LEU A 34 -35.38 -0.99 -21.75
N PHE A 35 -36.57 -0.49 -21.41
CA PHE A 35 -36.75 0.52 -20.36
C PHE A 35 -36.26 0.04 -18.99
N GLU A 36 -36.60 -1.19 -18.59
CA GLU A 36 -36.10 -1.79 -17.35
C GLU A 36 -34.57 -1.84 -17.32
N ARG A 37 -33.95 -2.30 -18.42
CA ARG A 37 -32.49 -2.39 -18.53
C ARG A 37 -31.81 -1.02 -18.54
N GLU A 38 -32.41 -0.02 -19.15
CA GLU A 38 -31.91 1.35 -19.12
C GLU A 38 -31.95 1.91 -17.69
N SER A 39 -33.04 1.65 -16.95
CA SER A 39 -33.18 2.03 -15.55
C SER A 39 -32.11 1.38 -14.67
N GLU A 40 -31.91 0.07 -14.81
CA GLU A 40 -30.84 -0.67 -14.12
C GLU A 40 -29.46 -0.09 -14.43
N ASN A 41 -29.18 0.23 -15.69
CA ASN A 41 -27.90 0.79 -16.11
C ASN A 41 -27.62 2.15 -15.47
N VAL A 42 -28.64 3.01 -15.37
CA VAL A 42 -28.54 4.30 -14.66
C VAL A 42 -28.22 4.10 -13.18
N ASN A 43 -28.84 3.11 -12.53
CA ASN A 43 -28.59 2.83 -11.11
C ASN A 43 -27.17 2.27 -10.90
N LEU A 44 -26.73 1.33 -11.74
CA LEU A 44 -25.38 0.77 -11.68
C LEU A 44 -24.30 1.83 -11.90
N LYS A 45 -24.52 2.80 -12.81
CA LYS A 45 -23.61 3.93 -12.99
C LYS A 45 -23.47 4.77 -11.73
N LYS A 46 -24.58 5.08 -11.05
CA LYS A 46 -24.56 5.83 -9.79
C LYS A 46 -23.81 5.09 -8.69
N GLU A 47 -24.01 3.77 -8.58
CA GLU A 47 -23.29 2.95 -7.61
C GLU A 47 -21.79 2.91 -7.92
N LEU A 48 -21.42 2.79 -9.19
CA LEU A 48 -20.03 2.81 -9.64
C LEU A 48 -19.36 4.15 -9.28
N ASP A 49 -20.00 5.28 -9.59
CA ASP A 49 -19.50 6.62 -9.26
C ASP A 49 -19.31 6.81 -7.74
N LYS A 50 -20.24 6.28 -6.94
CA LYS A 50 -20.16 6.31 -5.48
C LYS A 50 -18.96 5.50 -4.98
N LEU A 51 -18.83 4.24 -5.41
CA LEU A 51 -17.72 3.37 -5.02
C LEU A 51 -16.37 3.93 -5.46
N GLN A 52 -16.29 4.55 -6.63
CA GLN A 52 -15.08 5.19 -7.12
C GLN A 52 -14.68 6.39 -6.25
N THR A 53 -15.65 7.17 -5.79
CA THR A 53 -15.42 8.29 -4.87
C THR A 53 -14.96 7.82 -3.49
N GLU A 54 -15.60 6.77 -2.95
CA GLU A 54 -15.22 6.16 -1.67
C GLU A 54 -13.79 5.61 -1.72
N LEU A 55 -13.46 4.86 -2.78
CA LEU A 55 -12.12 4.31 -2.99
C LEU A 55 -11.06 5.40 -3.06
N GLN A 56 -11.35 6.51 -3.76
CA GLN A 56 -10.40 7.60 -3.88
C GLN A 56 -10.18 8.31 -2.53
N THR A 57 -11.25 8.49 -1.75
CA THR A 57 -11.18 9.09 -0.42
C THR A 57 -10.39 8.23 0.56
N GLU A 58 -10.61 6.91 0.53
CA GLU A 58 -9.89 5.96 1.37
C GLU A 58 -8.41 5.90 1.02
N LYS A 59 -8.06 5.93 -0.28
CA LYS A 59 -6.66 5.98 -0.74
C LYS A 59 -5.92 7.20 -0.19
N VAL A 60 -6.52 8.39 -0.27
CA VAL A 60 -5.93 9.63 0.27
C VAL A 60 -5.76 9.50 1.79
N THR A 61 -6.82 9.11 2.49
CA THR A 61 -6.81 8.96 3.95
C THR A 61 -5.75 7.96 4.43
N ASN A 62 -5.63 6.80 3.79
CA ASN A 62 -4.61 5.82 4.14
C ASN A 62 -3.19 6.30 3.81
N SER A 63 -3.00 7.03 2.71
CA SER A 63 -1.70 7.59 2.37
C SER A 63 -1.21 8.59 3.42
N GLU A 64 -2.11 9.43 3.95
CA GLU A 64 -1.81 10.40 5.00
C GLU A 64 -1.51 9.72 6.34
N LYS A 65 -2.31 8.72 6.72
CA LYS A 65 -2.08 7.90 7.93
C LYS A 65 -0.72 7.21 7.88
N LEU A 66 -0.40 6.54 6.77
CA LEU A 66 0.89 5.87 6.57
C LEU A 66 2.06 6.85 6.62
N SER A 67 1.91 8.04 6.03
CA SER A 67 2.94 9.08 6.09
C SER A 67 3.20 9.54 7.53
N LYS A 68 2.13 9.79 8.28
CA LYS A 68 2.21 10.20 9.68
C LYS A 68 2.82 9.12 10.57
N GLU A 69 2.42 7.86 10.37
CA GLU A 69 2.96 6.73 11.12
C GLU A 69 4.45 6.51 10.84
N LYS A 70 4.87 6.63 9.57
CA LYS A 70 6.29 6.59 9.20
C LYS A 70 7.09 7.68 9.88
N TYR A 71 6.56 8.91 9.94
CA TYR A 71 7.19 10.01 10.63
C TYR A 71 7.33 9.72 12.13
N ASN A 72 6.24 9.31 12.79
CA ASN A 72 6.25 9.00 14.21
C ASN A 72 7.22 7.86 14.56
N ASN A 73 7.25 6.80 13.74
CA ASN A 73 8.18 5.69 13.93
C ASN A 73 9.63 6.12 13.76
N ARG A 74 9.92 7.03 12.81
CA ARG A 74 11.26 7.58 12.63
C ARG A 74 11.71 8.40 13.85
N GLU A 75 10.84 9.24 14.39
CA GLU A 75 11.15 10.01 15.60
C GLU A 75 11.38 9.10 16.79
N ALA A 76 10.51 8.10 16.99
CA ALA A 76 10.67 7.11 18.06
C ALA A 76 11.99 6.32 17.93
N LEU A 77 12.38 5.93 16.72
CA LEU A 77 13.67 5.29 16.46
C LEU A 77 14.84 6.23 16.80
N TYR A 78 14.73 7.50 16.42
CA TYR A 78 15.77 8.50 16.71
C TYR A 78 15.92 8.74 18.21
N GLU A 79 14.81 8.80 18.96
CA GLU A 79 14.83 8.88 20.42
C GLU A 79 15.48 7.64 21.04
N LEU A 80 15.07 6.43 20.61
CA LEU A 80 15.66 5.18 21.09
C LEU A 80 17.17 5.07 20.80
N GLU A 81 17.59 5.46 19.59
CA GLU A 81 19.01 5.52 19.24
C GLU A 81 19.78 6.52 20.11
N GLN A 82 19.20 7.69 20.39
CA GLN A 82 19.84 8.63 21.30
C GLN A 82 19.92 8.05 22.71
N TYR A 83 18.82 7.53 23.28
CA TYR A 83 18.81 6.94 24.62
C TYR A 83 19.83 5.82 24.79
N THR A 84 20.00 4.98 23.78
CA THR A 84 21.00 3.90 23.80
C THR A 84 22.43 4.41 23.63
N ARG A 85 22.65 5.58 23.01
CA ARG A 85 23.98 6.18 22.80
C ARG A 85 24.41 7.17 23.87
N ILE A 86 23.54 7.62 24.79
CA ILE A 86 23.87 8.64 25.80
C ILE A 86 25.14 8.26 26.61
N ASN A 87 25.33 6.98 26.91
CA ASN A 87 26.49 6.49 27.68
C ASN A 87 27.58 5.85 26.81
N ASN A 88 27.47 5.94 25.47
CA ASN A 88 28.43 5.35 24.55
C ASN A 88 29.33 6.45 23.99
N VAL A 89 30.64 6.20 24.00
CA VAL A 89 31.63 7.09 23.38
C VAL A 89 32.32 6.34 22.25
N VAL A 90 32.39 6.98 21.09
CA VAL A 90 33.11 6.43 19.93
C VAL A 90 34.48 7.09 19.84
N PHE A 91 35.52 6.26 19.81
CA PHE A 91 36.89 6.69 19.63
C PHE A 91 37.33 6.40 18.20
N HIS A 92 37.95 7.40 17.54
CA HIS A 92 38.49 7.27 16.20
C HIS A 92 40.02 7.34 16.24
N GLY A 93 40.70 6.73 15.27
CA GLY A 93 42.16 6.80 15.12
C GLY A 93 42.95 5.88 16.08
N LEU A 94 42.28 4.96 16.78
CA LEU A 94 42.95 3.89 17.50
C LEU A 94 43.43 2.84 16.50
N LYS A 95 44.74 2.58 16.44
CA LYS A 95 45.31 1.59 15.54
C LYS A 95 44.66 0.22 15.72
N ASP A 96 44.33 -0.41 14.60
CA ASP A 96 43.87 -1.78 14.53
C ASP A 96 45.10 -2.70 14.50
N THR A 97 45.41 -3.32 15.65
CA THR A 97 46.62 -4.14 15.82
C THR A 97 46.41 -5.61 15.48
N ASP A 98 45.21 -6.13 15.73
CA ASP A 98 44.85 -7.54 15.49
C ASP A 98 43.40 -7.63 15.02
N LYS A 99 43.15 -8.46 14.00
CA LYS A 99 41.80 -8.75 13.49
C LYS A 99 40.96 -9.51 14.51
N ASN A 100 41.60 -10.32 15.36
CA ASN A 100 40.94 -11.12 16.40
C ASN A 100 41.03 -10.45 17.78
N GLU A 101 41.15 -9.12 17.81
CA GLU A 101 41.17 -8.35 19.05
C GLU A 101 39.91 -8.62 19.88
N THR A 102 40.12 -9.07 21.13
CA THR A 102 39.03 -9.31 22.07
C THR A 102 38.51 -8.00 22.64
N ALA A 103 37.23 -7.97 23.07
CA ALA A 103 36.65 -6.83 23.78
C ALA A 103 37.52 -6.36 24.96
N GLU A 104 38.15 -7.31 25.66
CA GLU A 104 39.01 -7.01 26.78
C GLU A 104 40.30 -6.27 26.37
N GLN A 105 40.91 -6.63 25.25
CA GLN A 105 42.08 -5.94 24.69
C GLN A 105 41.70 -4.53 24.20
N THR A 106 40.53 -4.37 23.57
CA THR A 106 40.02 -3.06 23.14
C THR A 106 39.82 -2.12 24.30
N MET A 107 39.26 -2.61 25.40
CA MET A 107 39.13 -1.80 26.60
C MET A 107 40.50 -1.36 27.15
N ARG A 108 41.56 -2.19 27.09
CA ARG A 108 42.90 -1.77 27.51
C ARG A 108 43.44 -0.65 26.63
N LEU A 109 43.43 -0.85 25.31
CA LEU A 109 43.92 0.16 24.36
C LEU A 109 43.21 1.50 24.55
N LEU A 110 41.89 1.45 24.77
CA LEU A 110 41.06 2.64 24.97
C LEU A 110 41.39 3.34 26.29
N THR A 111 41.46 2.60 27.40
CA THR A 111 41.87 3.16 28.70
C THR A 111 43.26 3.78 28.64
N ASP A 112 44.23 3.09 28.03
CA ASP A 112 45.60 3.59 27.89
C ASP A 112 45.65 4.86 27.03
N ALA A 113 44.92 4.88 25.90
CA ALA A 113 44.87 6.03 25.02
C ALA A 113 44.25 7.26 25.72
N VAL A 114 43.12 7.08 26.42
CA VAL A 114 42.46 8.16 27.17
C VAL A 114 43.39 8.70 28.25
N ASN A 115 43.93 7.82 29.10
CA ASN A 115 44.78 8.20 30.22
C ASN A 115 46.04 8.95 29.77
N GLN A 116 46.60 8.59 28.62
CA GLN A 116 47.80 9.23 28.07
C GLN A 116 47.52 10.60 27.44
N HIS A 117 46.35 10.81 26.83
CA HIS A 117 46.12 11.95 25.93
C HIS A 117 45.14 13.00 26.44
N THR A 118 44.20 12.64 27.33
CA THR A 118 43.11 13.55 27.73
C THR A 118 43.25 14.10 29.15
N GLY A 119 44.17 13.56 29.95
CA GLY A 119 44.32 13.89 31.37
C GLY A 119 43.20 13.34 32.26
N ILE A 120 42.26 12.58 31.68
CA ILE A 120 41.20 11.86 32.40
C ILE A 120 41.77 10.52 32.85
N GLN A 121 41.54 10.16 34.11
CA GLN A 121 41.97 8.87 34.65
C GLN A 121 40.79 7.91 34.62
N LEU A 122 40.76 7.06 33.59
CA LEU A 122 39.77 6.03 33.36
C LEU A 122 40.29 4.67 33.87
N CYS A 123 39.42 3.90 34.52
CA CYS A 123 39.66 2.52 34.89
C CYS A 123 38.81 1.60 34.01
N ARG A 124 39.26 0.34 33.85
CA ARG A 124 38.55 -0.65 33.03
C ARG A 124 37.18 -1.03 33.57
N THR A 125 36.99 -0.87 34.88
CA THR A 125 35.69 -1.06 35.57
C THR A 125 34.68 0.05 35.27
N ASP A 126 35.13 1.16 34.69
CA ASP A 126 34.27 2.29 34.32
C ASP A 126 33.64 2.10 32.94
N ILE A 127 34.05 1.03 32.22
CA ILE A 127 33.56 0.68 30.89
C ILE A 127 32.78 -0.64 30.99
N ASP A 128 31.47 -0.59 30.72
CA ASP A 128 30.63 -1.79 30.73
C ASP A 128 30.97 -2.74 29.57
N TYR A 129 31.24 -2.19 28.38
CA TYR A 129 31.54 -2.95 27.18
C TYR A 129 32.31 -2.12 26.15
N GLY A 130 33.29 -2.74 25.48
CA GLY A 130 34.08 -2.13 24.40
C GLY A 130 34.27 -3.09 23.25
N HIS A 131 34.12 -2.61 22.02
CA HIS A 131 34.35 -3.39 20.81
C HIS A 131 34.72 -2.46 19.63
N ARG A 132 35.34 -3.03 18.59
CA ARG A 132 35.62 -2.34 17.33
C ARG A 132 34.35 -2.23 16.49
N LEU A 133 34.18 -1.10 15.81
CA LEU A 133 33.10 -0.87 14.85
C LEU A 133 33.66 -0.90 13.44
N GLY A 134 32.98 -1.62 12.53
CA GLY A 134 33.35 -1.67 11.11
C GLY A 134 34.26 -2.83 10.73
N TYR A 135 34.97 -2.68 9.61
CA TYR A 135 35.88 -3.68 9.06
C TYR A 135 37.32 -3.37 9.50
N PHE A 136 38.16 -4.40 9.56
CA PHE A 136 39.58 -4.26 9.88
C PHE A 136 40.30 -3.52 8.75
N GLU A 137 41.04 -2.44 9.07
CA GLU A 137 41.63 -1.55 8.06
C GLU A 137 42.63 -2.22 7.09
N ASN A 138 43.23 -3.36 7.46
CA ASN A 138 44.26 -4.04 6.66
C ASN A 138 43.76 -5.33 5.95
N ASP A 139 42.45 -5.45 5.74
CA ASP A 139 41.86 -6.53 4.90
C ASP A 139 41.96 -6.24 3.39
#